data_AF-A0A359HG13-F1
#
_entry.id   AF-A0A359HG13-F1
#
_cell.length_a   1.000
_cell.length_b   1.000
_cell.length_c   1.000
_cell.angle_alpha   90.00
_cell.angle_beta   90.00
_cell.angle_gamma   90.00
#
_symmetry.space_group_name_H-M   'P 1'
#
loop_
_entity.id
_entity.type
_entity.pdbx_description
1 polymer ?
#
loop_
_entity_poly.entity_id
_entity_poly.type
_entity_poly.pdbx_seq_one_letter_code
_entity_poly.pdbx_strand_id
1 'polypeptide(L)' 'MQKIAVVTQDEQKVSAHFGMAPLYRVFSVEAGNITAAETREKPHHERHPD' A
#
# COMPACT_ATOMS: atom_id res chain seq x y z
N MET A 1 11.74 -2.86 -14.28
CA MET A 1 10.44 -2.90 -13.59
C MET A 1 10.60 -2.44 -12.14
N GLN A 2 9.95 -1.35 -11.76
CA GLN A 2 9.90 -0.86 -10.38
C GLN A 2 8.52 -1.16 -9.75
N LYS A 3 8.49 -1.39 -8.45
CA LYS A 3 7.23 -1.47 -7.68
C LYS A 3 7.19 -0.36 -6.65
N ILE A 4 6.07 0.36 -6.59
CA ILE A 4 5.83 1.45 -5.65
C ILE A 4 4.66 1.05 -4.76
N ALA A 5 4.89 0.91 -3.46
CA ALA A 5 3.85 0.60 -2.49
C ALA A 5 3.37 1.89 -1.80
N VAL A 6 2.07 2.12 -1.83
CA VAL A 6 1.42 3.28 -1.22
C VAL A 6 0.54 2.80 -0.08
N VAL A 7 0.70 3.37 1.10
CA VAL A 7 -0.17 3.08 2.26
C VAL A 7 -1.52 3.76 2.09
N THR A 8 -2.60 3.02 2.33
CA THR A 8 -3.96 3.52 2.16
C THR A 8 -4.94 2.83 3.11
N GLN A 9 -6.07 3.49 3.36
CA GLN A 9 -7.21 2.93 4.08
C GLN A 9 -8.39 2.62 3.15
N ASP A 10 -8.44 3.26 1.97
CA ASP A 10 -9.59 3.24 1.05
C ASP A 10 -9.19 3.00 -0.42
N GLU A 11 -7.91 2.69 -0.67
CA GLU A 11 -7.30 2.50 -1.99
C GLU A 11 -7.24 3.77 -2.88
N GLN A 12 -7.86 4.87 -2.46
CA GLN A 12 -7.98 6.10 -3.24
C GLN A 12 -7.05 7.20 -2.71
N LYS A 13 -6.84 7.26 -1.40
CA LYS A 13 -6.03 8.29 -0.75
C LYS A 13 -4.82 7.69 -0.05
N VAL A 14 -3.74 8.44 -0.05
CA VAL A 14 -2.56 8.12 0.77
C VAL A 14 -2.93 8.30 2.24
N SER A 15 -2.71 7.27 3.05
CA SER A 15 -2.90 7.38 4.49
C SER A 15 -1.80 8.25 5.12
N ALA A 16 -2.18 9.13 6.03
CA ALA A 16 -1.22 9.94 6.80
C ALA A 16 -0.39 9.10 7.78
N HIS A 17 -0.88 7.92 8.16
CA HIS A 17 -0.24 7.07 9.16
C HIS A 17 0.21 5.75 8.54
N PHE A 18 1.51 5.66 8.21
CA PHE A 18 2.08 4.44 7.62
C PHE A 18 1.81 3.20 8.47
N GLY A 19 1.96 3.29 9.80
CA GLY A 19 1.73 2.17 10.72
C GLY A 19 0.27 1.69 10.75
N MET A 20 -0.69 2.60 10.63
CA MET A 20 -2.12 2.31 10.82
C MET A 20 -2.91 2.09 9.54
N ALA A 21 -2.31 2.34 8.37
CA ALA A 21 -2.91 1.92 7.12
C ALA A 21 -3.04 0.38 7.09
N PRO A 22 -4.23 -0.17 6.80
CA PRO A 22 -4.44 -1.61 6.67
C PRO A 22 -3.93 -2.18 5.35
N LEU A 23 -3.72 -1.32 4.34
CA LEU A 23 -3.45 -1.76 2.98
C LEU A 23 -2.20 -1.11 2.39
N TYR A 24 -1.52 -1.87 1.54
CA TYR A 24 -0.64 -1.36 0.51
C TYR A 24 -1.35 -1.44 -0.85
N ARG A 25 -1.47 -0.31 -1.54
CA ARG A 25 -1.73 -0.28 -2.98
C ARG A 25 -0.39 -0.29 -3.69
N VAL A 26 -0.09 -1.35 -4.43
CA VAL A 26 1.19 -1.54 -5.10
C VAL A 26 1.03 -1.32 -6.60
N PHE A 27 1.85 -0.41 -7.15
CA PHE A 27 1.90 -0.13 -8.58
C PHE A 27 3.17 -0.72 -9.18
N SER A 28 3.05 -1.44 -10.29
CA SER A 28 4.19 -1.82 -11.12
C SER A 28 4.40 -0.74 -12.18
N VAL A 29 5.63 -0.24 -12.29
CA VAL A 29 5.99 0.88 -13.16
C VAL A 29 7.13 0.47 -14.09
N GLU A 30 6.94 0.73 -15.39
CA GLU A 30 7.92 0.51 -16.45
C GLU A 30 7.99 1.72 -17.37
N ALA A 31 9.20 2.21 -17.63
CA ALA A 31 9.43 3.40 -18.46
C ALA A 31 8.55 4.62 -18.08
N GLY A 32 8.29 4.79 -16.78
CA GLY A 32 7.44 5.88 -16.25
C GLY A 32 5.93 5.62 -16.34
N ASN A 33 5.49 4.51 -16.92
CA ASN A 33 4.08 4.14 -17.05
C ASN A 33 3.70 3.08 -16.01
N ILE A 34 2.49 3.19 -15.45
CA ILE A 34 1.93 2.15 -14.59
C ILE A 34 1.45 0.99 -15.49
N THR A 35 2.00 -0.20 -15.29
CA THR A 35 1.66 -1.40 -16.06
C THR A 35 0.72 -2.35 -15.30
N ALA A 36 0.69 -2.27 -13.97
CA ALA A 36 -0.24 -3.03 -13.13
C ALA A 36 -0.47 -2.35 -11.77
N ALA A 37 -1.60 -2.65 -11.14
CA ALA A 37 -1.89 -2.26 -9.76
C ALA A 37 -2.53 -3.43 -9.00
N GLU A 38 -2.12 -3.63 -7.75
CA GLU A 38 -2.65 -4.66 -6.87
C GLU A 38 -2.81 -4.11 -5.45
N THR A 39 -3.78 -4.63 -4.70
CA THR A 39 -3.96 -4.32 -3.28
C THR A 39 -3.47 -5.49 -2.46
N ARG A 40 -2.71 -5.20 -1.41
CA ARG A 40 -2.19 -6.17 -0.46
C ARG A 40 -2.52 -5.71 0.95
N GLU A 41 -2.95 -6.64 1.78
CA GLU A 41 -3.11 -6.38 3.21
C GLU A 41 -1.73 -6.22 3.86
N LYS A 42 -1.64 -5.32 4.84
CA LYS A 42 -0.46 -5.17 5.67
C LYS A 42 -0.45 -6.25 6.76
N PRO A 43 0.55 -7.14 6.80
CA PRO A 43 0.75 -7.98 7.96
C PRO A 43 1.10 -7.07 9.16
N HIS A 44 0.49 -7.32 10.33
CA HIS A 44 0.56 -6.52 11.58
C HIS A 44 -0.47 -5.39 11.75
N HIS A 45 -1.74 -5.59 11.36
CA HIS A 45 -2.85 -4.76 11.82
C HIS A 45 -3.41 -5.18 13.19
N GLU A 46 -2.78 -6.12 13.87
CA GLU A 46 -3.14 -6.49 15.23
C GLU A 46 -2.34 -5.60 16.18
N ARG A 47 -3.05 -4.87 17.05
CA ARG A 47 -2.43 -4.18 18.18
C ARG A 47 -1.50 -5.18 18.88
N HIS A 48 -0.31 -4.73 19.26
CA HIS A 48 0.49 -5.48 20.23
C HIS A 48 -0.45 -5.79 21.41
N PRO A 49 -0.65 -7.07 21.79
CA PRO A 49 -1.45 -7.38 22.97
C PRO A 49 -0.79 -6.69 24.16
N ASP A 50 -1.59 -5.98 24.95
CA ASP A 50 -1.18 -5.37 26.23
C ASP A 50 -0.63 -6.43 27.20
#